data_AF-A0A1A8NBJ0-F1
#
_entry.id   AF-A0A1A8NBJ0-F1
#
_cell.length_a   1.000
_cell.length_b   1.000
_cell.length_c   1.000
_cell.angle_alpha   90.00
_cell.angle_beta   90.00
_cell.angle_gamma   90.00
#
_symmetry.space_group_name_H-M   'P 1'
#
loop_
_entity.id
_entity.type
_entity.pdbx_description
1 polymer ?
#
loop_
_entity_poly.entity_id
_entity_poly.type
_entity_poly.pdbx_seq_one_letter_code
_entity_poly.pdbx_strand_id
1 'polypeptide(L)'
;MVVNSVHWFRKGLRLHDNPALQEALNGADTVRCVYILDPWFAGAANVGINRWRFLLEALEDLDSSLKKLNSRLFVVRGQPTDVFPRLFKEWNVTRLTLEYDPEPYGKERDGAIIKMAQEFGVETAVRNSHTLYNLDRIIEMNNNSPPLTFKRFQTIVSRLELPRRPLAPITQQQMNRCPTQIPDNHDQLYSIPSLEELGFRTEGLPPAVWRGGESEALERLSRHLDKKVWVASTRVKTCSLYASPTGLSPYLR
;
A
#
# COMPACT_ATOMS: atom_id res chain seq x y z
N MET A 1 -6.33 -2.69 -28.39
CA MET A 1 -6.62 -3.85 -27.50
C MET A 1 -7.23 -3.28 -26.23
N VAL A 2 -8.27 -3.91 -25.69
CA VAL A 2 -8.88 -3.47 -24.44
C VAL A 2 -7.89 -3.70 -23.30
N VAL A 3 -7.66 -2.68 -22.48
CA VAL A 3 -6.72 -2.71 -21.36
C VAL A 3 -7.50 -2.80 -20.04
N ASN A 4 -7.49 -3.98 -19.43
CA ASN A 4 -8.08 -4.22 -18.11
C ASN A 4 -6.98 -4.27 -17.07
N SER A 5 -6.88 -3.21 -16.28
CA SER A 5 -5.84 -3.04 -15.25
C SER A 5 -6.31 -3.55 -13.90
N VAL A 6 -5.41 -4.25 -13.21
CA VAL A 6 -5.52 -4.52 -11.78
C VAL A 6 -4.38 -3.79 -11.06
N HIS A 7 -4.71 -3.03 -10.02
CA HIS A 7 -3.72 -2.48 -9.10
C HIS A 7 -3.74 -3.27 -7.80
N TRP A 8 -2.60 -3.87 -7.44
CA TRP A 8 -2.47 -4.73 -6.28
C TRP A 8 -1.84 -4.01 -5.11
N PHE A 9 -2.68 -3.65 -4.14
CA PHE A 9 -2.30 -3.11 -2.85
C PHE A 9 -1.76 -4.19 -1.92
N ARG A 10 -0.68 -3.86 -1.17
CA ARG A 10 -0.09 -4.69 -0.11
C ARG A 10 0.40 -3.77 1.00
N LYS A 11 1.51 -3.07 0.71
CA LYS A 11 1.86 -1.80 1.34
C LYS A 11 1.19 -0.67 0.55
N GLY A 12 1.56 0.57 0.84
CA GLY A 12 1.12 1.72 0.05
C GLY A 12 -0.40 1.84 -0.04
N LEU A 13 -1.10 1.61 1.09
CA LEU A 13 -2.56 1.68 1.22
C LEU A 13 -3.04 3.14 1.17
N ARG A 14 -2.83 3.78 0.01
CA ARG A 14 -3.08 5.20 -0.22
C ARG A 14 -3.32 5.47 -1.70
N LEU A 15 -4.08 6.54 -1.98
CA LEU A 15 -4.28 7.08 -3.32
C LEU A 15 -3.29 8.21 -3.64
N HIS A 16 -2.80 8.96 -2.64
CA HIS A 16 -1.76 9.97 -2.87
C HIS A 16 -0.39 9.34 -3.17
N ASP A 17 0.39 10.01 -4.02
CA ASP A 17 1.73 9.59 -4.44
C ASP A 17 1.85 8.07 -4.73
N ASN A 18 0.90 7.55 -5.52
CA ASN A 18 0.88 6.16 -5.93
C ASN A 18 1.19 6.05 -7.44
N PRO A 19 2.48 6.04 -7.83
CA PRO A 19 2.89 5.93 -9.23
C PRO A 19 2.47 4.61 -9.88
N ALA A 20 2.40 3.51 -9.12
CA ALA A 20 1.94 2.22 -9.65
C ALA A 20 0.45 2.28 -10.01
N LEU A 21 -0.37 2.93 -9.18
CA LEU A 21 -1.79 3.13 -9.49
C LEU A 21 -1.97 4.11 -10.66
N GLN A 22 -1.19 5.19 -10.74
CA GLN A 22 -1.17 6.08 -11.92
C GLN A 22 -0.90 5.30 -13.22
N GLU A 23 0.04 4.35 -13.20
CA GLU A 23 0.32 3.49 -14.36
C GLU A 23 -0.85 2.56 -14.70
N ALA A 24 -1.56 2.07 -13.69
CA ALA A 24 -2.76 1.26 -13.88
C ALA A 24 -3.88 2.03 -14.60
N LEU A 25 -4.01 3.34 -14.34
CA LEU A 25 -5.01 4.21 -14.97
C LEU A 25 -4.60 4.66 -16.38
N ASN A 26 -3.31 4.62 -16.70
CA ASN A 26 -2.77 5.17 -17.94
C ASN A 26 -3.17 4.36 -19.17
N GLY A 27 -4.12 4.86 -19.95
CA GLY A 27 -4.61 4.19 -21.16
C GLY A 27 -5.40 2.91 -20.89
N ALA A 28 -5.93 2.75 -19.66
CA ALA A 28 -6.79 1.61 -19.31
C ALA A 28 -8.25 1.86 -19.67
N ASP A 29 -8.95 0.81 -20.08
CA ASP A 29 -10.40 0.81 -20.29
C ASP A 29 -11.14 0.48 -18.99
N THR A 30 -10.56 -0.37 -18.13
CA THR A 30 -11.08 -0.65 -16.79
C THR A 30 -9.96 -0.72 -15.77
N VAL A 31 -10.24 -0.33 -14.52
CA VAL A 31 -9.33 -0.51 -13.40
C VAL A 31 -10.03 -1.19 -12.21
N ARG A 32 -9.39 -2.18 -11.61
CA ARG A 32 -9.79 -2.77 -10.32
C ARG A 32 -8.67 -2.63 -9.31
N CYS A 33 -8.99 -2.05 -8.17
CA CYS A 33 -8.09 -1.93 -7.02
C CYS A 33 -8.28 -3.15 -6.12
N VAL A 34 -7.25 -3.95 -5.93
CA VAL A 34 -7.33 -5.24 -5.22
C VAL A 34 -6.40 -5.25 -4.02
N TYR A 35 -6.89 -5.76 -2.90
CA TYR A 35 -6.06 -6.20 -1.79
C TYR A 35 -6.27 -7.71 -1.62
N ILE A 36 -5.18 -8.48 -1.59
CA ILE A 36 -5.26 -9.93 -1.36
C ILE A 36 -5.02 -10.18 0.13
N LEU A 37 -6.08 -10.55 0.83
CA LEU A 37 -6.06 -10.87 2.24
C LEU A 37 -5.80 -12.36 2.40
N ASP A 38 -4.63 -12.74 2.88
CA ASP A 38 -4.35 -14.13 3.21
C ASP A 38 -4.83 -14.44 4.65
N PRO A 39 -5.93 -15.18 4.83
CA PRO A 39 -6.44 -15.49 6.16
C PRO A 39 -5.52 -16.44 6.94
N TRP A 40 -4.69 -17.24 6.26
CA TRP A 40 -3.71 -18.09 6.94
C TRP A 40 -2.65 -17.25 7.65
N PHE A 41 -2.37 -16.04 7.15
CA PHE A 41 -1.50 -15.08 7.82
C PHE A 41 -2.07 -14.57 9.16
N ALA A 42 -3.40 -14.57 9.35
CA ALA A 42 -4.02 -14.12 10.61
C ALA A 42 -3.82 -15.12 11.75
N GLY A 43 -3.81 -16.43 11.44
CA GLY A 43 -3.60 -17.50 12.41
C GLY A 43 -2.15 -17.98 12.53
N ALA A 44 -1.38 -17.94 11.45
CA ALA A 44 -0.02 -18.52 11.39
C ALA A 44 1.10 -17.49 11.63
N ALA A 45 0.89 -16.23 11.23
CA ALA A 45 1.84 -15.16 11.56
C ALA A 45 1.44 -14.59 12.92
N ASN A 46 2.39 -14.47 13.84
CA ASN A 46 2.25 -13.92 15.19
C ASN A 46 1.91 -12.41 15.16
N VAL A 47 0.80 -12.04 14.50
CA VAL A 47 0.36 -10.67 14.22
C VAL A 47 -0.76 -10.36 15.19
N GLY A 48 -0.47 -9.53 16.19
CA GLY A 48 -1.45 -9.15 17.19
C GLY A 48 -2.64 -8.36 16.64
N ILE A 49 -3.77 -8.42 17.35
CA ILE A 49 -5.04 -7.78 17.00
C ILE A 49 -4.92 -6.30 16.60
N ASN A 50 -4.02 -5.54 17.22
CA ASN A 50 -3.82 -4.12 16.90
C ASN A 50 -3.31 -3.89 15.48
N ARG A 51 -2.46 -4.79 14.95
CA ARG A 51 -1.98 -4.69 13.56
C ARG A 51 -3.07 -5.05 12.57
N TRP A 52 -3.87 -6.07 12.88
CA TRP A 52 -5.04 -6.44 12.09
C TRP A 52 -6.07 -5.32 12.06
N ARG A 53 -6.41 -4.76 13.22
CA ARG A 53 -7.32 -3.61 13.32
C ARG A 53 -6.82 -2.43 12.50
N PHE A 54 -5.56 -2.05 12.63
CA PHE A 54 -4.97 -0.95 11.85
C PHE A 54 -5.04 -1.23 10.34
N LEU A 55 -4.76 -2.46 9.92
CA LEU A 55 -4.88 -2.86 8.51
C LEU A 55 -6.32 -2.75 8.02
N LEU A 56 -7.29 -3.32 8.73
CA LEU A 56 -8.70 -3.29 8.32
C LEU A 56 -9.23 -1.86 8.25
N GLU A 57 -8.95 -1.03 9.27
CA GLU A 57 -9.29 0.40 9.26
C GLU A 57 -8.64 1.13 8.06
N ALA A 58 -7.40 0.76 7.69
CA ALA A 58 -6.76 1.34 6.50
C ALA A 58 -7.39 0.88 5.18
N LEU A 59 -7.85 -0.37 5.09
CA LEU A 59 -8.59 -0.87 3.93
C LEU A 59 -9.99 -0.23 3.84
N GLU A 60 -10.65 0.01 4.97
CA GLU A 60 -11.93 0.72 5.05
C GLU A 60 -11.82 2.18 4.57
N ASP A 61 -10.77 2.88 5.00
CA ASP A 61 -10.47 4.24 4.53
C ASP A 61 -10.16 4.26 3.02
N LEU A 62 -9.41 3.27 2.54
CA LEU A 62 -9.10 3.11 1.11
C LEU A 62 -10.36 2.84 0.28
N ASP A 63 -11.24 1.91 0.70
CA ASP A 63 -12.52 1.64 0.03
C ASP A 63 -13.43 2.88 0.06
N SER A 64 -13.48 3.59 1.19
CA SER A 64 -14.25 4.85 1.32
C SER A 64 -13.73 5.94 0.39
N SER A 65 -12.42 6.03 0.20
CA SER A 65 -11.80 6.98 -0.74
C SER A 65 -12.03 6.58 -2.20
N LEU A 66 -12.00 5.28 -2.52
CA LEU A 66 -12.35 4.76 -3.84
C LEU A 66 -13.84 4.96 -4.17
N LYS A 67 -14.74 4.83 -3.20
CA LYS A 67 -16.18 5.10 -3.35
C LYS A 67 -16.45 6.55 -3.78
N LYS A 68 -15.73 7.51 -3.19
CA LYS A 68 -15.80 8.93 -3.60
C LYS A 68 -15.36 9.12 -5.06
N LEU A 69 -14.61 8.17 -5.62
CA LEU A 69 -14.15 8.15 -6.99
C LEU A 69 -14.97 7.23 -7.92
N ASN A 70 -16.19 6.81 -7.52
CA ASN A 70 -17.04 5.84 -8.24
C ASN A 70 -16.35 4.48 -8.49
N SER A 71 -15.50 4.07 -7.55
CA SER A 71 -14.81 2.78 -7.56
C SER A 71 -15.00 2.06 -6.22
N ARG A 72 -14.39 0.89 -6.07
CA ARG A 72 -14.42 0.07 -4.85
C ARG A 72 -13.10 -0.66 -4.68
N LEU A 73 -12.76 -0.97 -3.43
CA LEU A 73 -11.69 -1.90 -3.12
C LEU A 73 -12.21 -3.33 -3.25
N PHE A 74 -11.46 -4.20 -3.91
CA PHE A 74 -11.76 -5.62 -4.00
C PHE A 74 -10.86 -6.39 -3.02
N VAL A 75 -11.39 -6.78 -1.87
CA VAL A 75 -10.64 -7.61 -0.91
C VAL A 75 -10.84 -9.08 -1.24
N VAL A 76 -9.81 -9.72 -1.78
CA VAL A 76 -9.86 -11.12 -2.21
C VAL A 76 -9.18 -11.99 -1.17
N ARG A 77 -9.89 -12.99 -0.65
CA ARG A 77 -9.35 -13.92 0.35
C ARG A 77 -8.52 -15.02 -0.33
N GLY A 78 -7.31 -15.28 0.16
CA GLY A 78 -6.45 -16.40 -0.29
C GLY A 78 -4.99 -16.02 -0.50
N GLN A 79 -4.20 -16.96 -1.03
CA GLN A 79 -2.80 -16.72 -1.40
C GLN A 79 -2.73 -16.03 -2.77
N PRO A 80 -1.83 -15.05 -2.97
CA PRO A 80 -1.66 -14.40 -4.27
C PRO A 80 -1.42 -15.38 -5.43
N THR A 81 -0.65 -16.45 -5.19
CA THR A 81 -0.34 -17.49 -6.18
C THR A 81 -1.56 -18.28 -6.66
N ASP A 82 -2.57 -18.41 -5.82
CA ASP A 82 -3.81 -19.14 -6.16
C ASP A 82 -4.87 -18.19 -6.71
N VAL A 83 -4.90 -16.96 -6.19
CA VAL A 83 -5.88 -15.94 -6.53
C VAL A 83 -5.63 -15.35 -7.92
N PHE A 84 -4.40 -14.97 -8.25
CA PHE A 84 -4.11 -14.26 -9.50
C PHE A 84 -4.45 -15.05 -10.78
N PRO A 85 -4.12 -16.34 -10.91
CA PRO A 85 -4.52 -17.13 -12.09
C PRO A 85 -6.01 -17.09 -12.37
N ARG A 86 -6.83 -17.13 -11.30
CA ARG A 86 -8.28 -17.01 -11.40
C ARG A 86 -8.69 -15.60 -11.84
N LEU A 87 -8.18 -14.57 -11.17
CA LEU A 87 -8.53 -13.18 -11.48
C LEU A 87 -8.13 -12.77 -12.90
N PHE A 88 -6.96 -13.22 -13.39
CA PHE A 88 -6.51 -12.94 -14.75
C PHE A 88 -7.49 -13.45 -15.80
N LYS A 89 -8.03 -14.66 -15.60
CA LYS A 89 -9.04 -15.25 -16.49
C LYS A 89 -10.40 -14.59 -16.32
N GLU A 90 -10.93 -14.53 -15.11
CA GLU A 90 -12.28 -14.05 -14.84
C GLU A 90 -12.49 -12.58 -15.23
N TRP A 91 -11.47 -11.75 -15.07
CA TRP A 91 -11.55 -10.32 -15.38
C TRP A 91 -10.86 -9.93 -16.68
N ASN A 92 -10.37 -10.91 -17.46
CA ASN A 92 -9.59 -10.69 -18.68
C ASN A 92 -8.50 -9.63 -18.47
N VAL A 93 -7.74 -9.76 -17.38
CA VAL A 93 -6.72 -8.78 -16.99
C VAL A 93 -5.63 -8.76 -18.05
N THR A 94 -5.21 -7.56 -18.46
CA THR A 94 -4.09 -7.38 -19.41
C THR A 94 -2.93 -6.63 -18.77
N ARG A 95 -3.17 -5.94 -17.64
CA ARG A 95 -2.13 -5.25 -16.89
C ARG A 95 -2.29 -5.46 -15.38
N LEU A 96 -1.20 -5.81 -14.72
CA LEU A 96 -1.07 -5.85 -13.26
C LEU A 96 -0.05 -4.79 -12.83
N THR A 97 -0.44 -3.92 -11.90
CA THR A 97 0.46 -2.90 -11.34
C THR A 97 0.63 -3.09 -9.84
N LEU A 98 1.84 -2.80 -9.36
CA LEU A 98 2.21 -3.00 -7.97
C LEU A 98 3.30 -2.02 -7.51
N GLU A 99 3.21 -1.57 -6.26
CA GLU A 99 4.34 -0.91 -5.60
C GLU A 99 5.48 -1.93 -5.36
N TYR A 100 6.74 -1.53 -5.57
CA TYR A 100 7.92 -2.35 -5.30
C TYR A 100 8.09 -2.62 -3.79
N ASP A 101 8.27 -3.90 -3.41
CA ASP A 101 8.60 -4.29 -2.04
C ASP A 101 10.09 -4.65 -1.92
N PRO A 102 10.91 -3.88 -1.19
CA PRO A 102 12.33 -4.16 -1.05
C PRO A 102 12.64 -5.33 -0.10
N GLU A 103 11.66 -5.81 0.68
CA GLU A 103 11.89 -6.87 1.66
C GLU A 103 12.09 -8.23 0.97
N PRO A 104 12.99 -9.12 1.47
CA PRO A 104 13.33 -10.37 0.80
C PRO A 104 12.12 -11.25 0.45
N TYR A 105 11.20 -11.43 1.40
CA TYR A 105 9.97 -12.19 1.19
C TYR A 105 9.07 -11.53 0.11
N GLY A 106 8.96 -10.20 0.14
CA GLY A 106 8.21 -9.43 -0.86
C GLY A 106 8.78 -9.59 -2.26
N LYS A 107 10.12 -9.54 -2.41
CA LYS A 107 10.81 -9.75 -3.69
C LYS A 107 10.57 -11.14 -4.27
N GLU A 108 10.67 -12.18 -3.44
CA GLU A 108 10.44 -13.56 -3.87
C GLU A 108 8.99 -13.78 -4.32
N ARG A 109 8.03 -13.35 -3.49
CA ARG A 109 6.59 -13.39 -3.81
C ARG A 109 6.29 -12.64 -5.10
N ASP A 110 6.73 -11.38 -5.21
CA ASP A 110 6.42 -10.54 -6.37
C ASP A 110 7.09 -11.09 -7.63
N GLY A 111 8.30 -11.66 -7.54
CA GLY A 111 8.96 -12.35 -8.65
C GLY A 111 8.15 -13.54 -9.17
N ALA A 112 7.59 -14.36 -8.28
CA ALA A 112 6.72 -15.48 -8.65
C ALA A 112 5.44 -15.00 -9.34
N ILE A 113 4.79 -13.95 -8.82
CA ILE A 113 3.57 -13.38 -9.42
C ILE A 113 3.86 -12.71 -10.77
N ILE A 114 4.98 -12.01 -10.92
CA ILE A 114 5.36 -11.38 -12.19
C ILE A 114 5.59 -12.43 -13.27
N LYS A 115 6.30 -13.51 -12.94
CA LYS A 115 6.50 -14.64 -13.86
C LYS A 115 5.16 -15.26 -14.27
N MET A 116 4.28 -15.50 -13.30
CA MET A 116 2.94 -16.02 -13.55
C MET A 116 2.10 -15.07 -14.42
N ALA A 117 2.16 -13.77 -14.19
CA ALA A 117 1.48 -12.77 -15.03
C ALA A 117 1.96 -12.84 -16.49
N GLN A 118 3.27 -12.98 -16.71
CA GLN A 118 3.84 -13.14 -18.07
C GLN A 118 3.34 -14.41 -18.77
N GLU A 119 3.24 -15.54 -18.06
CA GLU A 119 2.70 -16.80 -18.58
C GLU A 119 1.22 -16.67 -19.01
N PHE A 120 0.48 -15.76 -18.37
CA PHE A 120 -0.90 -15.42 -18.71
C PHE A 120 -1.03 -14.29 -19.75
N GLY A 121 0.08 -13.76 -20.27
CA GLY A 121 0.07 -12.63 -21.20
C GLY A 121 -0.31 -11.29 -20.56
N VAL A 122 -0.17 -11.17 -19.24
CA VAL A 122 -0.46 -9.96 -18.46
C VAL A 122 0.81 -9.11 -18.33
N GLU A 123 0.74 -7.87 -18.81
CA GLU A 123 1.80 -6.87 -18.62
C GLU A 123 1.94 -6.54 -17.13
N THR A 124 3.16 -6.42 -16.62
CA THR A 124 3.39 -6.01 -15.22
C THR A 124 4.11 -4.68 -15.16
N ALA A 125 3.65 -3.78 -14.29
CA ALA A 125 4.32 -2.52 -14.01
C ALA A 125 4.59 -2.35 -12.52
N VAL A 126 5.87 -2.27 -12.17
CA VAL A 126 6.34 -2.11 -10.79
C VAL A 126 6.91 -0.71 -10.61
N ARG A 127 6.45 0.04 -9.60
CA ARG A 127 6.97 1.38 -9.30
C ARG A 127 7.44 1.47 -7.84
N ASN A 128 8.57 2.12 -7.59
CA ASN A 128 9.06 2.34 -6.24
C ASN A 128 8.50 3.66 -5.66
N SER A 129 7.68 3.53 -4.62
CA SER A 129 7.14 4.64 -3.85
C SER A 129 7.11 4.40 -2.34
N HIS A 130 7.69 3.29 -1.88
CA HIS A 130 7.77 2.97 -0.46
C HIS A 130 9.04 3.55 0.18
N THR A 131 10.13 3.66 -0.59
CA THR A 131 11.39 4.27 -0.15
C THR A 131 11.67 5.57 -0.88
N LEU A 132 12.35 6.51 -0.21
CA LEU A 132 12.74 7.79 -0.81
C LEU A 132 13.68 7.63 -2.01
N TYR A 133 14.53 6.60 -1.97
CA TYR A 133 15.54 6.32 -2.97
C TYR A 133 15.41 4.89 -3.50
N ASN A 134 15.93 4.66 -4.70
CA ASN A 134 16.16 3.31 -5.21
C ASN A 134 17.30 2.65 -4.43
N LEU A 135 16.99 1.60 -3.68
CA LEU A 135 17.96 0.89 -2.84
C LEU A 135 19.04 0.18 -3.66
N ASP A 136 18.70 -0.35 -4.84
CA ASP A 136 19.64 -1.04 -5.71
C ASP A 136 20.70 -0.04 -6.23
N ARG A 137 20.31 1.21 -6.49
CA ARG A 137 21.24 2.28 -6.86
C ARG A 137 22.20 2.65 -5.72
N ILE A 138 21.73 2.63 -4.47
CA ILE A 138 22.59 2.87 -3.29
C ILE A 138 23.62 1.75 -3.16
N ILE A 139 23.21 0.49 -3.37
CA ILE A 139 24.08 -0.69 -3.32
C ILE A 139 25.12 -0.63 -4.45
N GLU A 140 24.71 -0.28 -5.66
CA GLU A 140 25.60 -0.11 -6.83
C GLU A 140 26.68 0.96 -6.55
N MET A 141 26.29 2.13 -6.05
CA MET A 141 27.22 3.21 -5.67
C MET A 141 28.17 2.85 -4.53
N ASN A 142 27.91 1.74 -3.84
CA ASN A 142 28.75 1.21 -2.78
C ASN A 142 29.40 -0.13 -3.20
N ASN A 143 29.84 -0.22 -4.46
CA ASN A 143 30.53 -1.37 -5.03
C ASN A 143 29.72 -2.67 -4.90
N ASN A 144 28.43 -2.60 -5.23
CA ASN A 144 27.49 -3.71 -5.14
C ASN A 144 27.36 -4.35 -3.75
N SER A 145 27.57 -3.56 -2.69
CA SER A 145 27.42 -3.99 -1.29
C SER A 145 26.57 -3.00 -0.49
N PRO A 146 25.68 -3.45 0.42
CA PRO A 146 24.90 -2.52 1.24
C PRO A 146 25.80 -1.78 2.24
N PRO A 147 25.60 -0.45 2.45
CA PRO A 147 26.38 0.28 3.44
C PRO A 147 26.03 -0.19 4.86
N LEU A 148 27.02 -0.73 5.58
CA LEU A 148 26.83 -1.29 6.93
C LEU A 148 26.85 -0.26 8.06
N THR A 149 27.15 1.01 7.75
CA THR A 149 27.12 2.10 8.74
C THR A 149 26.24 3.24 8.24
N PHE A 150 25.52 3.87 9.17
CA PHE A 150 24.65 5.00 8.83
C PHE A 150 25.44 6.17 8.22
N LYS A 151 26.66 6.44 8.72
CA LYS A 151 27.54 7.47 8.14
C LYS A 151 27.89 7.19 6.69
N ARG A 152 28.20 5.93 6.34
CA ARG A 152 28.48 5.54 4.94
C ARG A 152 27.23 5.71 4.07
N PHE A 153 26.07 5.30 4.56
CA PHE A 153 24.79 5.51 3.90
C PHE A 153 24.54 7.00 3.62
N GLN A 154 24.71 7.88 4.61
CA GLN A 154 24.58 9.33 4.43
C GLN A 154 25.53 9.89 3.36
N THR A 155 26.79 9.46 3.34
CA THR A 155 27.78 9.89 2.33
C THR A 155 27.40 9.48 0.90
N ILE A 156 26.76 8.32 0.73
CA ILE A 156 26.29 7.87 -0.59
C ILE A 156 25.06 8.70 -1.00
N VAL A 157 24.08 8.81 -0.10
CA VAL A 157 22.84 9.54 -0.34
C VAL A 157 23.07 11.02 -0.61
N SER A 158 24.07 11.66 0.01
CA SER A 158 24.42 13.06 -0.26
C SER A 158 24.96 13.32 -1.67
N ARG A 159 25.30 12.26 -2.42
CA ARG A 159 25.76 12.33 -3.82
C ARG A 159 24.68 11.94 -4.82
N LEU A 160 23.52 11.46 -4.33
CA LEU A 160 22.37 11.15 -5.16
C LEU A 160 21.56 12.42 -5.42
N GLU A 161 20.80 12.39 -6.52
CA GLU A 161 19.76 13.39 -6.76
C GLU A 161 18.72 13.37 -5.63
N LEU A 162 18.05 14.50 -5.41
CA LEU A 162 17.00 14.57 -4.38
C LEU A 162 15.87 13.59 -4.68
N PRO A 163 15.18 13.06 -3.66
CA PRO A 163 14.02 12.20 -3.86
C PRO A 163 12.99 12.88 -4.76
N ARG A 164 12.31 12.08 -5.57
CA ARG A 164 11.22 12.57 -6.41
C ARG A 164 10.17 13.28 -5.55
N ARG A 165 9.60 14.36 -6.07
CA ARG A 165 8.44 14.98 -5.44
C ARG A 165 7.23 14.03 -5.53
N PRO A 166 6.31 14.08 -4.54
CA PRO A 166 5.11 13.28 -4.60
C PRO A 166 4.29 13.63 -5.84
N LEU A 167 3.67 12.62 -6.45
CA LEU A 167 2.77 12.82 -7.58
C LEU A 167 1.48 13.52 -7.14
N ALA A 168 0.84 14.17 -8.12
CA ALA A 168 -0.49 14.73 -7.92
C ALA A 168 -1.50 13.62 -7.55
N PRO A 169 -2.50 13.92 -6.70
CA PRO A 169 -3.57 12.99 -6.37
C PRO A 169 -4.32 12.51 -7.61
N ILE A 170 -4.87 11.29 -7.52
CA ILE A 170 -5.73 10.74 -8.56
C ILE A 170 -7.01 11.55 -8.64
N THR A 171 -7.38 11.93 -9.85
CA THR A 171 -8.58 12.73 -10.11
C THR A 171 -9.79 11.87 -10.47
N GLN A 172 -10.99 12.38 -10.19
CA GLN A 172 -12.24 11.77 -10.64
C GLN A 172 -12.26 11.55 -12.17
N GLN A 173 -11.68 12.48 -12.94
CA GLN A 173 -11.63 12.38 -14.39
C GLN A 173 -10.79 11.18 -14.84
N GLN A 174 -9.66 10.89 -14.18
CA GLN A 174 -8.86 9.71 -14.49
C GLN A 174 -9.63 8.43 -14.21
N MET A 175 -10.29 8.34 -13.05
CA MET A 175 -11.09 7.16 -12.68
C MET A 175 -12.29 6.96 -13.62
N ASN A 176 -12.96 8.04 -14.03
CA ASN A 176 -14.10 7.97 -14.95
C ASN A 176 -13.71 7.48 -16.35
N ARG A 177 -12.45 7.67 -16.78
CA ARG A 177 -11.96 7.16 -18.08
C ARG A 177 -11.76 5.65 -18.09
N CYS A 178 -11.58 5.04 -16.91
CA CYS A 178 -11.30 3.62 -16.75
C CYS A 178 -12.25 3.01 -15.70
N PRO A 179 -13.56 3.00 -15.95
CA PRO A 179 -14.56 2.64 -14.95
C PRO A 179 -14.31 1.27 -14.32
N THR A 180 -14.54 1.19 -13.03
CA THR A 180 -14.50 -0.07 -12.29
C THR A 180 -15.83 -0.80 -12.48
N GLN A 181 -15.79 -2.03 -12.99
CA GLN A 181 -16.98 -2.88 -13.05
C GLN A 181 -17.24 -3.47 -11.66
N ILE A 182 -18.26 -2.92 -10.97
CA ILE A 182 -18.66 -3.33 -9.63
C ILE A 182 -19.89 -4.26 -9.77
N PRO A 183 -19.80 -5.54 -9.39
CA PRO A 183 -20.96 -6.43 -9.43
C PRO A 183 -21.93 -6.15 -8.29
N ASP A 184 -23.22 -6.46 -8.46
CA ASP A 184 -24.26 -6.20 -7.44
C ASP A 184 -23.99 -6.92 -6.10
N ASN A 185 -23.33 -8.08 -6.16
CA ASN A 185 -22.92 -8.85 -4.98
C ASN A 185 -21.51 -8.52 -4.48
N HIS A 186 -20.98 -7.33 -4.79
CA HIS A 186 -19.63 -6.92 -4.41
C HIS A 186 -19.35 -7.08 -2.91
N ASP A 187 -20.27 -6.62 -2.04
CA ASP A 187 -20.08 -6.68 -0.59
C ASP A 187 -20.13 -8.13 -0.04
N GLN A 188 -20.67 -9.08 -0.80
CA GLN A 188 -20.66 -10.51 -0.43
C GLN A 188 -19.33 -11.17 -0.81
N LEU A 189 -18.76 -10.80 -1.96
CA LEU A 189 -17.58 -11.45 -2.52
C LEU A 189 -16.26 -10.80 -2.11
N TYR A 190 -16.26 -9.47 -1.97
CA TYR A 190 -15.04 -8.67 -1.90
C TYR A 190 -15.00 -7.70 -0.72
N SER A 191 -15.87 -7.90 0.28
CA SER A 191 -15.89 -7.10 1.50
C SER A 191 -14.61 -7.22 2.31
N ILE A 192 -14.30 -6.12 3.01
CA ILE A 192 -13.31 -6.10 4.07
C ILE A 192 -13.91 -6.88 5.25
N PRO A 193 -13.25 -7.94 5.76
CA PRO A 193 -13.78 -8.70 6.88
C PRO A 193 -13.68 -7.91 8.18
N SER A 194 -14.57 -8.21 9.11
CA SER A 194 -14.46 -7.76 10.51
C SER A 194 -13.33 -8.50 11.27
N LEU A 195 -12.94 -7.97 12.43
CA LEU A 195 -11.98 -8.66 13.31
C LEU A 195 -12.55 -10.00 13.81
N GLU A 196 -13.84 -10.06 14.06
CA GLU A 196 -14.59 -11.24 14.49
C GLU A 196 -14.60 -12.31 13.40
N GLU A 197 -14.79 -11.93 12.12
CA GLU A 197 -14.67 -12.84 10.97
C GLU A 197 -13.26 -13.43 10.83
N LEU A 198 -12.24 -12.69 11.25
CA LEU A 198 -10.85 -13.19 11.31
C LEU A 198 -10.57 -14.01 12.57
N GLY A 199 -11.56 -14.23 13.44
CA GLY A 199 -11.46 -15.05 14.64
C GLY A 199 -10.92 -14.33 15.88
N PHE A 200 -10.80 -12.99 15.85
CA PHE A 200 -10.38 -12.22 17.02
C PHE A 200 -11.55 -11.99 17.99
N ARG A 201 -11.28 -12.04 19.29
CA ARG A 201 -12.22 -11.61 20.32
C ARG A 201 -12.15 -10.09 20.47
N THR A 202 -13.27 -9.41 20.29
CA THR A 202 -13.39 -7.94 20.32
C THR A 202 -14.13 -7.42 21.55
N GLU A 203 -14.73 -8.30 22.37
CA GLU A 203 -15.36 -7.93 23.62
C GLU A 203 -14.37 -7.20 24.54
N GLY A 204 -14.76 -5.99 24.99
CA GLY A 204 -13.94 -5.15 25.85
C GLY A 204 -12.73 -4.49 25.14
N LEU A 205 -12.61 -4.59 23.81
CA LEU A 205 -11.52 -3.95 23.08
C LEU A 205 -11.70 -2.42 23.11
N PRO A 206 -10.76 -1.65 23.71
CA PRO A 206 -10.86 -0.21 23.74
C PRO A 206 -10.70 0.39 22.34
N PRO A 207 -11.16 1.64 22.10
CA PRO A 207 -10.92 2.35 20.85
C PRO A 207 -9.45 2.32 20.41
N ALA A 208 -9.21 2.25 19.10
CA ALA A 208 -7.86 2.23 18.57
C ALA A 208 -7.11 3.53 18.93
N VAL A 209 -5.96 3.39 19.61
CA VAL A 209 -5.04 4.52 19.87
C VAL A 209 -4.43 5.05 18.56
N TRP A 210 -4.18 4.13 17.64
CA TRP A 210 -3.70 4.40 16.29
C TRP A 210 -4.78 3.92 15.32
N ARG A 211 -5.57 4.87 14.82
CA ARG A 211 -6.55 4.59 13.76
C ARG A 211 -5.82 4.42 12.44
N GLY A 212 -6.12 3.36 11.68
CA GLY A 212 -5.59 3.11 10.35
C GLY A 212 -6.16 4.08 9.29
N GLY A 213 -5.49 4.15 8.14
CA GLY A 213 -5.97 4.90 6.96
C GLY A 213 -5.09 6.07 6.53
N GLU A 214 -5.21 6.38 5.24
CA GLU A 214 -4.59 7.53 4.59
C GLU A 214 -5.16 8.84 5.12
N SER A 215 -6.47 8.93 5.34
CA SER A 215 -7.13 10.14 5.84
C SER A 215 -6.56 10.56 7.21
N GLU A 216 -6.44 9.62 8.15
CA GLU A 216 -5.84 9.86 9.46
C GLU A 216 -4.34 10.20 9.32
N ALA A 217 -3.61 9.52 8.43
CA ALA A 217 -2.19 9.81 8.19
C ALA A 217 -1.97 11.26 7.74
N LEU A 218 -2.76 11.73 6.79
CA LEU A 218 -2.67 13.09 6.23
C LEU A 218 -3.09 14.14 7.27
N GLU A 219 -4.13 13.88 8.05
CA GLU A 219 -4.55 14.78 9.12
C GLU A 219 -3.45 14.91 10.20
N ARG A 220 -2.87 13.77 10.61
CA ARG A 220 -1.73 13.75 11.55
C ARG A 220 -0.50 14.45 10.98
N LEU A 221 -0.25 14.31 9.67
CA LEU A 221 0.84 15.01 9.00
C LEU A 221 0.62 16.53 9.04
N SER A 222 -0.58 17.01 8.75
CA SER A 222 -0.95 18.43 8.89
C SER A 222 -0.68 18.93 10.31
N ARG A 223 -1.24 18.24 11.31
CA ARG A 223 -1.03 18.55 12.74
C ARG A 223 0.44 18.52 13.14
N HIS A 224 1.22 17.58 12.60
CA HIS A 224 2.66 17.47 12.84
C HIS A 224 3.43 18.66 12.27
N LEU A 225 3.06 19.14 11.07
CA LEU A 225 3.68 20.28 10.41
C LEU A 225 3.27 21.61 11.06
N ASP A 226 2.03 21.77 11.51
CA ASP A 226 1.59 22.97 12.24
C ASP A 226 2.37 23.16 13.55
N LYS A 227 2.76 22.05 14.19
CA LYS A 227 3.60 22.06 15.40
C LYS A 227 5.07 22.44 15.12
N LYS A 228 5.50 22.59 13.85
CA LYS A 228 6.91 22.85 13.49
C LYS A 228 7.42 24.27 13.78
N VAL A 229 6.61 25.18 14.32
CA VAL A 229 7.18 26.33 15.07
C VAL A 229 8.01 25.83 16.27
N TRP A 230 7.82 24.59 16.74
CA TRP A 230 8.49 24.02 17.92
C TRP A 230 9.59 22.97 17.62
N VAL A 231 9.57 22.30 16.46
CA VAL A 231 10.49 21.17 16.16
C VAL A 231 11.84 21.63 15.59
N ALA A 232 11.96 22.90 15.18
CA ALA A 232 13.24 23.49 14.77
C ALA A 232 14.19 23.78 15.96
N SER A 233 13.71 23.71 17.21
CA SER A 233 14.55 23.78 18.40
C SER A 233 14.95 22.38 18.87
N THR A 234 16.26 22.19 18.98
CA THR A 234 16.94 20.93 19.33
C THR A 234 16.54 20.38 20.70
N ARG A 235 16.40 19.04 20.77
CA ARG A 235 16.02 18.18 21.91
C ARG A 235 14.51 18.02 22.14
N VAL A 236 13.95 17.00 21.48
CA VAL A 236 12.69 16.36 21.91
C VAL A 236 12.88 15.84 23.34
N LYS A 237 12.13 16.39 24.30
CA LYS A 237 12.10 15.85 25.68
C LYS A 237 11.52 14.43 25.62
N THR A 238 12.29 13.44 26.06
CA THR A 238 11.88 12.04 26.22
C THR A 238 10.98 11.88 27.43
N CYS A 239 9.76 12.41 27.37
CA CYS A 239 8.71 12.13 28.34
C CYS A 239 7.44 11.77 27.56
N SER A 240 7.33 10.49 27.18
CA SER A 240 6.25 9.98 26.33
C SER A 240 5.58 8.78 26.99
N LEU A 241 4.83 9.00 28.07
CA LEU A 241 3.97 7.97 28.67
C LEU A 241 2.74 7.67 27.80
N TYR A 242 2.45 8.51 26.79
CA TYR A 242 1.28 8.41 25.93
C TYR A 242 1.66 8.44 24.45
N ALA A 243 0.83 7.81 23.61
CA ALA A 243 0.96 7.89 22.17
C ALA A 243 0.76 9.34 21.69
N SER A 244 1.67 9.83 20.85
CA SER A 244 1.57 11.19 20.31
C SER A 244 0.47 11.26 19.25
N PRO A 245 -0.43 12.26 19.30
CA PRO A 245 -1.41 12.49 18.24
C PRO A 245 -0.76 12.92 16.92
N THR A 246 0.53 13.30 16.91
CA THR A 246 1.29 13.72 15.70
C THR A 246 2.32 12.68 15.26
N GLY A 247 2.30 11.47 15.83
CA GLY A 247 3.19 10.40 15.38
C GLY A 247 2.74 9.86 14.03
N LEU A 248 3.72 9.50 13.19
CA LEU A 248 3.48 9.07 11.81
C LEU A 248 4.00 7.65 11.52
N SER A 249 4.74 7.04 12.45
CA SER A 249 5.46 5.79 12.17
C SER A 249 4.58 4.61 11.74
N PRO A 250 3.35 4.40 12.27
CA PRO A 250 2.51 3.31 11.77
C PRO A 250 2.02 3.52 10.33
N TYR A 251 1.89 4.77 9.89
CA TYR A 251 1.40 5.13 8.55
C TYR A 251 2.51 5.12 7.49
N LEU A 252 3.78 5.20 7.89
CA LEU A 252 4.95 5.10 7.02
C LEU A 252 5.44 3.65 6.85
N ARG A 253 4.96 2.73 7.69
CA ARG A 253 5.35 1.31 7.68
C ARG A 253 4.71 0.58 6.49
#